data_AF-A0A4S1ZA60-F1
#
_entry.id   AF-A0A4S1ZA60-F1
#
_cell.length_a   1.000
_cell.length_b   1.000
_cell.length_c   1.000
_cell.angle_alpha   90.00
_cell.angle_beta   90.00
_cell.angle_gamma   90.00
#
_symmetry.space_group_name_H-M   'P 1'
#
loop_
_entity.id
_entity.type
_entity.pdbx_description
1 polymer ?
#
loop_
_entity_poly.entity_id
_entity_poly.type
_entity_poly.pdbx_seq_one_letter_code
_entity_poly.pdbx_strand_id
1 'polypeptide(L)'
;MTRWKLWYILVLFSLSLLITACGNKESKMTVRSVYYWNTAFNIDSIKRDFIKSHKIGKIYVRYFDVVQDVSGGFPVPNATIRIDSVPEGLTQEIVPVVFVLPDALDCDVRKLGEMILARVKQMSETHSMGEVREIQIDCDWTVSTRQRFFDFMKSLKERTAEEGIILSSTIRLHQLATAPPPADRGVLMVYNTGDMRRIDKEKPILDIKNVLPYLKHLKNYPLPLATAYPIYRWELLFRNGRFVDIVHDRSELPILQSDTVVVRQPSMDDIMACRRAIEKVRPECANEIILFDLNSYNIKRYGYKDFENIYNRSVGF
;
A
#
# COMPACT_ATOMS: atom_id res chain seq x y z
N MET A 1 -53.86 35.61 -7.37
CA MET A 1 -53.16 34.86 -8.45
C MET A 1 -54.04 33.68 -8.87
N THR A 2 -54.29 33.50 -10.16
CA THR A 2 -55.11 32.39 -10.69
C THR A 2 -54.43 31.03 -10.41
N ARG A 3 -55.20 30.00 -10.04
CA ARG A 3 -54.71 28.65 -9.66
C ARG A 3 -53.71 28.05 -10.66
N TRP A 4 -53.83 28.39 -11.94
CA TRP A 4 -52.91 27.96 -13.01
C TRP A 4 -51.51 28.59 -12.92
N LYS A 5 -51.40 29.84 -12.46
CA LYS A 5 -50.09 30.49 -12.24
C LYS A 5 -49.33 29.84 -11.07
N LEU A 6 -50.05 29.41 -10.04
CA LEU A 6 -49.47 28.71 -8.89
C LEU A 6 -48.97 27.31 -9.30
N TRP A 7 -49.70 26.62 -10.18
CA TRP A 7 -49.29 25.31 -10.69
C TRP A 7 -48.07 25.39 -11.60
N TYR A 8 -48.00 26.41 -12.48
CA TYR A 8 -46.81 26.67 -13.30
C TYR A 8 -45.56 26.95 -12.47
N ILE A 9 -45.69 27.74 -11.40
CA ILE A 9 -44.59 28.04 -10.48
C ILE A 9 -44.12 26.79 -9.74
N LEU A 10 -45.04 25.93 -9.29
CA LEU A 10 -44.70 24.66 -8.62
C LEU A 10 -44.01 23.67 -9.57
N VAL A 11 -44.47 23.58 -10.83
CA VAL A 11 -43.84 22.71 -11.83
C VAL A 11 -42.43 23.22 -12.18
N LEU A 12 -42.26 24.53 -12.39
CA LEU A 12 -40.94 25.14 -12.64
C LEU A 12 -39.98 24.97 -11.44
N PHE A 13 -40.47 25.08 -10.21
CA PHE A 13 -39.67 24.86 -9.00
C PHE A 13 -39.27 23.39 -8.85
N SER A 14 -40.16 22.45 -9.17
CA SER A 14 -39.84 21.01 -9.18
C SER A 14 -38.82 20.64 -10.28
N LEU A 15 -38.91 21.26 -11.46
CA LEU A 15 -37.94 21.10 -12.54
C LEU A 15 -36.56 21.67 -12.16
N SER A 16 -36.53 22.82 -11.46
CA SER A 16 -35.31 23.41 -10.92
C SER A 16 -34.63 22.54 -9.86
N LEU A 17 -35.40 21.83 -9.03
CA LEU A 17 -34.88 20.88 -8.03
C LEU A 17 -34.33 19.59 -8.66
N LEU A 18 -34.86 19.18 -9.82
CA LEU A 18 -34.35 18.03 -10.56
C LEU A 18 -33.00 18.32 -11.25
N ILE A 19 -32.73 19.58 -11.62
CA ILE A 19 -31.46 19.98 -12.26
C ILE A 19 -30.34 20.08 -11.22
N THR A 20 -30.63 20.42 -9.95
CA THR A 20 -29.63 20.43 -8.86
C THR A 20 -29.40 19.07 -8.21
N ALA A 21 -30.31 18.10 -8.42
CA ALA A 21 -30.15 16.72 -7.96
C ALA A 21 -29.19 15.88 -8.82
N CYS A 22 -28.80 16.36 -10.00
CA CYS A 22 -27.60 15.90 -10.68
C CYS A 22 -26.37 16.49 -9.97
N GLY A 23 -26.08 15.96 -8.79
CA GLY A 23 -24.81 16.21 -8.13
C GLY A 23 -23.70 15.85 -9.10
N ASN A 24 -22.88 16.84 -9.47
CA ASN A 24 -21.62 16.62 -10.15
C ASN A 24 -20.93 15.46 -9.42
N LYS A 25 -20.80 14.31 -10.08
CA LYS A 25 -19.77 13.35 -9.71
C LYS A 25 -18.46 14.06 -10.01
N GLU A 26 -18.00 14.90 -9.10
CA GLU A 26 -16.61 15.32 -9.09
C GLU A 26 -15.82 14.01 -9.17
N SER A 27 -15.16 13.83 -10.31
CA SER A 27 -14.16 12.80 -10.47
C SER A 27 -13.12 13.08 -9.40
N LYS A 28 -13.26 12.48 -8.21
CA LYS A 28 -12.26 12.53 -7.15
C LYS A 28 -10.94 12.18 -7.79
N MET A 29 -10.08 13.20 -7.93
CA MET A 29 -8.77 13.05 -8.53
C MET A 29 -8.04 11.95 -7.76
N THR A 30 -7.56 10.94 -8.47
CA THR A 30 -6.87 9.81 -7.86
C THR A 30 -5.62 10.33 -7.13
N VAL A 31 -5.53 10.02 -5.84
CA VAL A 31 -4.32 10.26 -5.07
C VAL A 31 -3.22 9.33 -5.59
N ARG A 32 -2.06 9.91 -5.89
CA ARG A 32 -0.93 9.20 -6.46
C ARG A 32 0.12 9.02 -5.38
N SER A 33 0.45 7.77 -5.10
CA SER A 33 1.28 7.40 -3.97
C SER A 33 2.33 6.39 -4.37
N VAL A 34 3.35 6.24 -3.52
CA VAL A 34 4.42 5.25 -3.67
C VAL A 34 4.84 4.70 -2.32
N TYR A 35 5.33 3.47 -2.31
CA TYR A 35 6.03 2.88 -1.17
C TYR A 35 7.54 3.11 -1.28
N TYR A 36 8.17 3.55 -0.21
CA TYR A 36 9.62 3.60 -0.04
C TYR A 36 10.03 2.57 1.02
N TRP A 37 10.69 1.50 0.57
CA TRP A 37 10.98 0.33 1.41
C TRP A 37 12.48 0.03 1.42
N ASN A 38 13.23 0.89 2.11
CA ASN A 38 14.68 0.78 2.25
C ASN A 38 15.09 1.19 3.68
N THR A 39 16.20 0.65 4.18
CA THR A 39 16.77 0.97 5.49
C THR A 39 17.58 2.26 5.49
N ALA A 40 17.84 2.87 4.34
CA ALA A 40 18.39 4.22 4.24
C ALA A 40 17.44 5.11 3.43
N PHE A 41 17.05 6.25 4.00
CA PHE A 41 16.22 7.24 3.31
C PHE A 41 17.08 8.10 2.39
N ASN A 42 16.87 7.95 1.08
CA ASN A 42 17.60 8.68 0.05
C ASN A 42 16.71 8.93 -1.18
N ILE A 43 16.28 10.18 -1.32
CA ILE A 43 15.59 10.69 -2.50
C ILE A 43 16.61 11.36 -3.42
N ASP A 44 17.26 10.55 -4.25
CA ASP A 44 18.16 10.99 -5.31
C ASP A 44 17.42 11.80 -6.41
N SER A 45 18.16 12.32 -7.38
CA SER A 45 17.58 13.11 -8.49
C SER A 45 16.55 12.33 -9.29
N ILE A 46 16.75 11.03 -9.50
CA ILE A 46 15.84 10.17 -10.27
C ILE A 46 14.50 10.04 -9.54
N LYS A 47 14.52 9.77 -8.22
CA LYS A 47 13.31 9.68 -7.40
C LYS A 47 12.61 11.04 -7.30
N ARG A 48 13.37 12.13 -7.16
CA ARG A 48 12.83 13.49 -7.12
C ARG A 48 12.11 13.86 -8.43
N ASP A 49 12.72 13.56 -9.56
CA ASP A 49 12.13 13.79 -10.88
C ASP A 49 10.88 12.96 -11.07
N PHE A 50 10.87 11.70 -10.62
CA PHE A 50 9.69 10.85 -10.63
C PHE A 50 8.56 11.42 -9.78
N ILE A 51 8.85 11.77 -8.52
CA ILE A 51 7.89 12.37 -7.58
C ILE A 51 7.23 13.61 -8.19
N LYS A 52 8.05 14.50 -8.77
CA LYS A 52 7.58 15.74 -9.40
C LYS A 52 6.79 15.48 -10.68
N SER A 53 7.32 14.67 -11.59
CA SER A 53 6.73 14.45 -12.92
C SER A 53 5.39 13.71 -12.86
N HIS A 54 5.26 12.78 -11.91
CA HIS A 54 4.03 12.02 -11.72
C HIS A 54 3.11 12.59 -10.65
N LYS A 55 3.45 13.77 -10.08
CA LYS A 55 2.65 14.48 -9.08
C LYS A 55 2.30 13.59 -7.89
N ILE A 56 3.31 12.88 -7.38
CA ILE A 56 3.15 12.05 -6.19
C ILE A 56 2.77 12.95 -5.02
N GLY A 57 1.69 12.59 -4.33
CA GLY A 57 1.16 13.33 -3.17
C GLY A 57 1.52 12.68 -1.84
N LYS A 58 1.62 11.35 -1.79
CA LYS A 58 2.00 10.61 -0.59
C LYS A 58 3.15 9.63 -0.81
N ILE A 59 4.00 9.50 0.20
CA ILE A 59 5.07 8.50 0.24
C ILE A 59 4.90 7.67 1.52
N TYR A 60 4.63 6.39 1.35
CA TYR A 60 4.57 5.41 2.44
C TYR A 60 5.99 4.94 2.74
N VAL A 61 6.56 5.35 3.87
CA VAL A 61 7.96 5.09 4.21
C VAL A 61 8.03 4.02 5.29
N ARG A 62 8.69 2.89 5.03
CA ARG A 62 9.00 1.89 6.07
C ARG A 62 9.94 2.49 7.10
N TYR A 63 9.44 2.72 8.31
CA TYR A 63 10.20 3.33 9.40
C TYR A 63 11.03 2.30 10.15
N PHE A 64 10.43 1.20 10.55
CA PHE A 64 11.10 0.11 11.26
C PHE A 64 10.21 -1.13 11.25
N ASP A 65 10.83 -2.24 11.64
CA ASP A 65 10.13 -3.47 11.93
C ASP A 65 9.97 -3.65 13.43
N VAL A 66 8.99 -4.43 13.86
CA VAL A 66 8.82 -4.89 15.23
C VAL A 66 8.98 -6.39 15.22
N VAL A 67 9.99 -6.87 15.94
CA VAL A 67 10.33 -8.29 16.06
C VAL A 67 10.23 -8.73 17.51
N GLN A 68 9.98 -10.02 17.73
CA GLN A 68 10.12 -10.61 19.05
C GLN A 68 11.58 -10.45 19.53
N ASP A 69 11.75 -10.06 20.79
CA ASP A 69 13.08 -9.95 21.37
C ASP A 69 13.73 -11.34 21.52
N VAL A 70 15.00 -11.43 21.13
CA VAL A 70 15.78 -12.68 21.16
C VAL A 70 15.96 -13.23 22.57
N SER A 71 15.88 -12.37 23.60
CA SER A 71 15.95 -12.79 25.00
C SER A 71 14.61 -13.24 25.59
N GLY A 72 13.53 -13.19 24.80
CA GLY A 72 12.16 -13.45 25.26
C GLY A 72 11.51 -12.24 25.95
N GLY A 73 12.14 -11.06 25.86
CA GLY A 73 11.61 -9.81 26.40
C GLY A 73 10.47 -9.20 25.57
N PHE A 74 10.14 -7.95 25.90
CA PHE A 74 9.15 -7.18 25.15
C PHE A 74 9.64 -6.93 23.71
N PRO A 75 8.76 -6.93 22.69
CA PRO A 75 9.16 -6.70 21.30
C PRO A 75 10.00 -5.44 21.10
N VAL A 76 10.94 -5.52 20.17
CA VAL A 76 11.93 -4.46 19.91
C VAL A 76 11.91 -3.99 18.45
N PRO A 77 12.27 -2.73 18.20
CA PRO A 77 12.43 -2.25 16.83
C PRO A 77 13.64 -2.92 16.17
N ASN A 78 13.49 -3.35 14.93
CA ASN A 78 14.56 -3.84 14.07
C ASN A 78 14.54 -3.07 12.73
N ALA A 79 15.62 -3.16 11.96
CA ALA A 79 15.73 -2.58 10.61
C ALA A 79 15.24 -1.11 10.53
N THR A 80 15.53 -0.31 11.56
CA THR A 80 15.10 1.09 11.62
C THR A 80 15.75 1.87 10.48
N ILE A 81 14.93 2.62 9.74
CA ILE A 81 15.39 3.46 8.64
C ILE A 81 16.34 4.54 9.17
N ARG A 82 17.48 4.70 8.50
CA ARG A 82 18.38 5.83 8.72
C ARG A 82 17.95 6.99 7.85
N ILE A 83 17.71 8.14 8.45
CA ILE A 83 17.35 9.38 7.76
C ILE A 83 18.44 10.40 8.07
N ASP A 84 19.43 10.50 7.17
CA ASP A 84 20.55 11.43 7.36
C ASP A 84 20.13 12.88 7.07
N SER A 85 19.26 13.08 6.07
CA SER A 85 18.60 14.37 5.80
C SER A 85 17.32 14.17 4.99
N VAL A 86 16.37 15.08 5.17
CA VAL A 86 15.20 15.20 4.28
C VAL A 86 15.55 16.19 3.18
N PRO A 87 15.44 15.80 1.89
CA PRO A 87 15.80 16.70 0.81
C PRO A 87 14.92 17.94 0.78
N GLU A 88 15.55 19.11 0.59
CA GLU A 88 14.83 20.38 0.41
C GLU A 88 13.79 20.28 -0.72
N GLY A 89 12.59 20.82 -0.46
CA GLY A 89 11.49 20.84 -1.42
C GLY A 89 10.67 19.54 -1.48
N LEU A 90 10.92 18.55 -0.63
CA LEU A 90 9.99 17.43 -0.44
C LEU A 90 8.74 17.93 0.30
N THR A 91 7.61 17.97 -0.39
CA THR A 91 6.32 18.48 0.13
C THR A 91 5.23 17.42 0.25
N GLN A 92 5.58 16.17 -0.11
CA GLN A 92 4.69 15.04 -0.04
C GLN A 92 4.32 14.70 1.40
N GLU A 93 3.10 14.23 1.61
CA GLU A 93 2.71 13.62 2.88
C GLU A 93 3.52 12.34 3.09
N ILE A 94 4.23 12.26 4.21
CA ILE A 94 4.91 11.05 4.64
C ILE A 94 3.95 10.24 5.49
N VAL A 95 3.72 8.99 5.09
CA VAL A 95 2.96 8.01 5.86
C VAL A 95 3.94 7.00 6.45
N PRO A 96 4.24 7.03 7.76
CA PRO A 96 5.10 6.04 8.39
C PRO A 96 4.46 4.66 8.32
N VAL A 97 5.23 3.67 7.85
CA VAL A 97 4.84 2.27 7.82
C VAL A 97 5.68 1.50 8.83
N VAL A 98 5.02 0.73 9.69
CA VAL A 98 5.66 -0.15 10.66
C VAL A 98 5.32 -1.60 10.31
N PHE A 99 6.34 -2.40 10.04
CA PHE A 99 6.16 -3.82 9.76
C PHE A 99 6.20 -4.60 11.07
N VAL A 100 5.10 -5.26 11.43
CA VAL A 100 5.00 -6.02 12.68
C VAL A 100 5.01 -7.50 12.35
N LEU A 101 6.02 -8.22 12.83
CA LEU A 101 6.03 -9.67 12.68
C LEU A 101 4.94 -10.29 13.57
N PRO A 102 4.24 -11.35 13.12
CA PRO A 102 3.15 -11.93 13.89
C PRO A 102 3.54 -12.47 15.27
N ASP A 103 4.79 -12.92 15.44
CA ASP A 103 5.33 -13.41 16.72
C ASP A 103 5.57 -12.30 17.74
N ALA A 104 5.90 -11.08 17.28
CA ALA A 104 6.02 -9.89 18.12
C ALA A 104 4.70 -9.47 18.80
N LEU A 105 3.57 -10.05 18.39
CA LEU A 105 2.26 -9.80 19.02
C LEU A 105 2.02 -10.68 20.25
N ASP A 106 2.97 -11.54 20.64
CA ASP A 106 2.92 -12.29 21.90
C ASP A 106 3.39 -11.44 23.09
N CYS A 107 2.70 -10.33 23.32
CA CYS A 107 3.02 -9.37 24.36
C CYS A 107 1.77 -8.58 24.82
N ASP A 108 1.93 -7.60 25.71
CA ASP A 108 0.88 -6.61 25.96
C ASP A 108 0.74 -5.68 24.75
N VAL A 109 -0.21 -6.02 23.87
CA VAL A 109 -0.48 -5.29 22.62
C VAL A 109 -0.88 -3.84 22.82
N ARG A 110 -1.44 -3.48 24.00
CA ARG A 110 -1.81 -2.08 24.29
C ARG A 110 -0.57 -1.24 24.52
N LYS A 111 0.36 -1.77 25.31
CA LYS A 111 1.68 -1.16 25.53
C LYS A 111 2.49 -1.12 24.23
N LEU A 112 2.39 -2.16 23.39
CA LEU A 112 3.07 -2.17 22.09
C LEU A 112 2.55 -1.04 21.19
N GLY A 113 1.22 -0.85 21.13
CA GLY A 113 0.61 0.25 20.38
C GLY A 113 1.09 1.64 20.84
N GLU A 114 1.17 1.86 22.15
CA GLU A 114 1.75 3.10 22.72
C GLU A 114 3.18 3.34 22.25
N MET A 115 4.03 2.31 22.38
CA MET A 115 5.44 2.42 22.05
C MET A 115 5.66 2.66 20.56
N ILE A 116 4.87 2.02 19.69
CA ILE A 116 4.92 2.23 18.24
C ILE A 116 4.51 3.66 17.90
N LEU A 117 3.37 4.14 18.41
CA LEU A 117 2.88 5.50 18.14
C LEU A 117 3.89 6.56 18.62
N ALA A 118 4.39 6.43 19.84
CA ALA A 118 5.39 7.33 20.40
C ALA A 118 6.68 7.34 19.57
N ARG A 119 7.17 6.17 19.16
CA ARG A 119 8.38 6.05 18.33
C ARG A 119 8.20 6.65 16.95
N VAL A 120 7.05 6.41 16.29
CA VAL A 120 6.75 6.99 14.97
C VAL A 120 6.73 8.52 15.02
N LYS A 121 6.08 9.09 16.04
CA LYS A 121 6.05 10.55 16.24
C LYS A 121 7.44 11.10 16.51
N GLN A 122 8.18 10.49 17.44
CA GLN A 122 9.55 10.89 17.75
C GLN A 122 10.46 10.85 16.52
N MET A 123 10.39 9.78 15.71
CA MET A 123 11.19 9.67 14.49
C MET A 123 10.80 10.74 13.47
N SER A 124 9.52 11.05 13.31
CA SER A 124 9.06 12.05 12.35
C SER A 124 9.47 13.46 12.77
N GLU A 125 9.38 13.78 14.06
CA GLU A 125 9.81 15.06 14.63
C GLU A 125 11.33 15.23 14.52
N THR A 126 12.10 14.24 14.99
CA THR A 126 13.58 14.28 15.02
C THR A 126 14.17 14.52 13.63
N HIS A 127 13.59 13.90 12.60
CA HIS A 127 14.11 13.99 11.23
C HIS A 127 13.34 14.99 10.37
N SER A 128 12.44 15.79 10.94
CA SER A 128 11.63 16.78 10.21
C SER A 128 10.85 16.18 9.02
N MET A 129 10.27 14.99 9.20
CA MET A 129 9.46 14.27 8.17
C MET A 129 8.03 14.81 8.04
N GLY A 130 7.72 15.93 8.68
CA GLY A 130 6.39 16.53 8.71
C GLY A 130 5.47 15.97 9.80
N GLU A 131 4.24 16.49 9.83
CA GLU A 131 3.19 16.05 10.73
C GLU A 131 2.67 14.67 10.35
N VAL A 132 2.56 13.76 11.33
CA VAL A 132 2.04 12.40 11.11
C VAL A 132 0.51 12.45 11.05
N ARG A 133 -0.06 12.32 9.85
CA ARG A 133 -1.53 12.32 9.62
C ARG A 133 -2.11 10.94 9.42
N GLU A 134 -1.29 9.99 8.98
CA GLU A 134 -1.64 8.59 8.80
C GLU A 134 -0.47 7.74 9.28
N ILE A 135 -0.74 6.63 9.97
CA ILE A 135 0.23 5.58 10.27
C ILE A 135 -0.29 4.30 9.66
N GLN A 136 0.59 3.56 9.00
CA GLN A 136 0.26 2.26 8.44
C GLN A 136 0.94 1.13 9.21
N ILE A 137 0.17 0.10 9.54
CA ILE A 137 0.70 -1.16 10.03
C ILE A 137 0.67 -2.20 8.91
N ASP A 138 1.85 -2.74 8.61
CA ASP A 138 2.00 -3.91 7.75
C ASP A 138 2.24 -5.15 8.61
N CYS A 139 1.39 -6.18 8.46
CA CYS A 139 1.52 -7.40 9.25
C CYS A 139 0.99 -8.59 8.45
N ASP A 140 1.84 -9.61 8.30
CA ASP A 140 1.51 -10.88 7.66
C ASP A 140 0.81 -11.83 8.63
N TRP A 141 -0.23 -11.36 9.30
CA TRP A 141 -1.00 -12.17 10.23
C TRP A 141 -1.68 -13.34 9.51
N THR A 142 -1.78 -14.46 10.23
CA THR A 142 -2.42 -15.69 9.78
C THR A 142 -3.70 -15.91 10.58
N VAL A 143 -4.43 -16.99 10.28
CA VAL A 143 -5.61 -17.38 11.07
C VAL A 143 -5.25 -17.56 12.56
N SER A 144 -4.06 -18.09 12.88
CA SER A 144 -3.65 -18.32 14.27
C SER A 144 -3.25 -17.04 15.01
N THR A 145 -2.74 -16.03 14.32
CA THR A 145 -2.31 -14.75 14.94
C THR A 145 -3.32 -13.62 14.79
N ARG A 146 -4.40 -13.84 14.03
CA ARG A 146 -5.44 -12.83 13.72
C ARG A 146 -5.98 -12.12 14.95
N GLN A 147 -6.38 -12.86 15.99
CA GLN A 147 -7.03 -12.25 17.15
C GLN A 147 -6.09 -11.26 17.84
N ARG A 148 -4.83 -11.65 18.06
CA ARG A 148 -3.81 -10.77 18.66
C ARG A 148 -3.55 -9.55 17.81
N PHE A 149 -3.47 -9.71 16.50
CA PHE A 149 -3.35 -8.58 15.57
C PHE A 149 -4.55 -7.64 15.65
N PHE A 150 -5.77 -8.17 15.77
CA PHE A 150 -6.98 -7.35 15.83
C PHE A 150 -7.08 -6.59 17.15
N ASP A 151 -6.70 -7.22 18.26
CA ASP A 151 -6.64 -6.57 19.57
C ASP A 151 -5.59 -5.46 19.58
N PHE A 152 -4.42 -5.70 18.97
CA PHE A 152 -3.38 -4.69 18.74
C PHE A 152 -3.90 -3.51 17.91
N MET A 153 -4.46 -3.79 16.74
CA MET A 153 -4.98 -2.77 15.83
C MET A 153 -6.12 -1.97 16.46
N LYS A 154 -6.99 -2.60 17.25
CA LYS A 154 -8.05 -1.90 18.00
C LYS A 154 -7.45 -0.92 19.01
N SER A 155 -6.49 -1.37 19.81
CA SER A 155 -5.87 -0.49 20.81
C SER A 155 -5.10 0.66 20.17
N LEU A 156 -4.39 0.41 19.07
CA LEU A 156 -3.68 1.46 18.35
C LEU A 156 -4.67 2.45 17.73
N LYS A 157 -5.79 1.96 17.17
CA LYS A 157 -6.84 2.81 16.58
C LYS A 157 -7.45 3.78 17.57
N GLU A 158 -7.72 3.33 18.79
CA GLU A 158 -8.27 4.19 19.86
C GLU A 158 -7.31 5.37 20.14
N ARG A 159 -6.01 5.11 20.22
CA ARG A 159 -4.98 6.13 20.48
C ARG A 159 -4.74 7.06 19.31
N THR A 160 -4.67 6.53 18.09
CA THR A 160 -4.50 7.38 16.90
C THR A 160 -5.71 8.28 16.73
N ALA A 161 -6.92 7.80 17.05
CA ALA A 161 -8.14 8.61 17.00
C ALA A 161 -8.13 9.78 18.02
N GLU A 162 -7.59 9.59 19.22
CA GLU A 162 -7.40 10.68 20.21
C GLU A 162 -6.53 11.82 19.68
N GLU A 163 -5.59 11.51 18.79
CA GLU A 163 -4.69 12.48 18.15
C GLU A 163 -5.15 12.93 16.75
N GLY A 164 -6.29 12.43 16.26
CA GLY A 164 -6.77 12.73 14.90
C GLY A 164 -5.93 12.10 13.77
N ILE A 165 -5.16 11.05 14.08
CA ILE A 165 -4.30 10.32 13.15
C ILE A 165 -5.09 9.15 12.54
N ILE A 166 -5.04 9.01 11.21
CA ILE A 166 -5.64 7.89 10.49
C ILE A 166 -4.81 6.63 10.70
N LEU A 167 -5.44 5.52 11.09
CA LEU A 167 -4.78 4.21 11.11
C LEU A 167 -5.11 3.43 9.83
N SER A 168 -4.09 3.05 9.07
CA SER A 168 -4.25 2.14 7.94
C SER A 168 -3.56 0.79 8.15
N SER A 169 -4.04 -0.24 7.46
CA SER A 169 -3.45 -1.58 7.50
C SER A 169 -3.29 -2.15 6.11
N THR A 170 -2.18 -2.83 5.86
CA THR A 170 -2.02 -3.61 4.63
C THR A 170 -2.96 -4.82 4.65
N ILE A 171 -3.56 -5.14 3.51
CA ILE A 171 -4.48 -6.26 3.34
C ILE A 171 -3.97 -7.12 2.19
N ARG A 172 -3.62 -8.38 2.47
CA ARG A 172 -3.30 -9.37 1.44
C ARG A 172 -4.56 -9.86 0.74
N LEU A 173 -4.43 -10.29 -0.51
CA LEU A 173 -5.56 -10.82 -1.29
C LEU A 173 -6.34 -11.92 -0.57
N HIS A 174 -5.66 -12.85 0.09
CA HIS A 174 -6.32 -13.94 0.82
C HIS A 174 -7.05 -13.47 2.08
N GLN A 175 -6.65 -12.35 2.68
CA GLN A 175 -7.29 -11.78 3.86
C GLN A 175 -8.65 -11.15 3.52
N LEU A 176 -8.92 -10.81 2.25
CA LEU A 176 -10.24 -10.35 1.80
C LEU A 176 -11.36 -11.34 2.10
N ALA A 177 -11.04 -12.64 2.21
CA ALA A 177 -12.01 -13.68 2.57
C ALA A 177 -12.40 -13.67 4.06
N THR A 178 -11.82 -12.77 4.85
CA THR A 178 -12.03 -12.67 6.31
C THR A 178 -12.50 -11.26 6.70
N ALA A 179 -12.84 -11.06 7.96
CA ALA A 179 -13.12 -9.72 8.47
C ALA A 179 -11.86 -8.84 8.39
N PRO A 180 -11.96 -7.53 8.09
CA PRO A 180 -10.81 -6.63 8.15
C PRO A 180 -10.31 -6.42 9.58
N PRO A 181 -9.02 -6.09 9.75
CA PRO A 181 -8.52 -5.58 11.03
C PRO A 181 -9.19 -4.25 11.38
N PRO A 182 -9.31 -3.91 12.68
CA PRO A 182 -9.77 -2.60 13.12
C PRO A 182 -8.84 -1.47 12.64
N ALA A 183 -9.21 -0.79 11.57
CA ALA A 183 -8.47 0.34 10.99
C ALA A 183 -9.47 1.36 10.40
N ASP A 184 -9.02 2.54 10.02
CA ASP A 184 -9.85 3.53 9.30
C ASP A 184 -9.95 3.21 7.81
N ARG A 185 -8.88 2.62 7.27
CA ARG A 185 -8.78 2.19 5.88
C ARG A 185 -7.73 1.10 5.72
N GLY A 186 -7.70 0.47 4.56
CA GLY A 186 -6.68 -0.50 4.21
C GLY A 186 -6.00 -0.21 2.88
N VAL A 187 -4.86 -0.86 2.67
CA VAL A 187 -4.16 -0.91 1.38
C VAL A 187 -4.15 -2.35 0.89
N LEU A 188 -4.88 -2.62 -0.19
CA LEU A 188 -4.88 -3.92 -0.83
C LEU A 188 -3.55 -4.12 -1.57
N MET A 189 -2.76 -5.08 -1.11
CA MET A 189 -1.47 -5.45 -1.71
C MET A 189 -1.70 -6.40 -2.88
N VAL A 190 -1.66 -5.88 -4.11
CA VAL A 190 -1.88 -6.66 -5.34
C VAL A 190 -0.53 -7.09 -5.92
N TYR A 191 0.24 -7.81 -5.12
CA TYR A 191 1.53 -8.37 -5.48
C TYR A 191 1.87 -9.57 -4.60
N ASN A 192 2.97 -10.25 -4.90
CA ASN A 192 3.37 -11.52 -4.29
C ASN A 192 2.26 -12.57 -4.37
N THR A 193 1.63 -12.68 -5.54
CA THR A 193 0.44 -13.51 -5.73
C THR A 193 0.73 -15.01 -5.89
N GLY A 194 1.98 -15.39 -6.18
CA GLY A 194 2.39 -16.77 -6.40
C GLY A 194 3.66 -17.15 -5.63
N ASP A 195 3.96 -18.46 -5.60
CA ASP A 195 5.13 -18.99 -4.90
C ASP A 195 6.41 -18.76 -5.71
N MET A 196 7.26 -17.83 -5.25
CA MET A 196 8.55 -17.51 -5.87
C MET A 196 9.55 -18.67 -5.82
N ARG A 197 9.36 -19.65 -4.92
CA ARG A 197 10.28 -20.78 -4.75
C ARG A 197 10.17 -21.81 -5.86
N ARG A 198 9.17 -21.67 -6.73
CA ARG A 198 8.90 -22.56 -7.86
C ARG A 198 9.46 -21.98 -9.14
N ILE A 199 10.47 -22.65 -9.71
CA ILE A 199 11.12 -22.20 -10.95
C ILE A 199 10.13 -22.14 -12.14
N ASP A 200 9.14 -23.03 -12.17
CA ASP A 200 8.11 -23.12 -13.21
C ASP A 200 7.03 -22.01 -13.10
N LYS A 201 7.02 -21.24 -12.01
CA LYS A 201 6.12 -20.10 -11.87
C LYS A 201 6.74 -18.85 -12.52
N GLU A 202 6.16 -18.45 -13.64
CA GLU A 202 6.59 -17.29 -14.42
C GLU A 202 6.16 -15.94 -13.81
N LYS A 203 5.02 -15.91 -13.11
CA LYS A 203 4.41 -14.69 -12.57
C LYS A 203 4.19 -14.72 -11.05
N PRO A 204 5.22 -14.99 -10.22
CA PRO A 204 5.06 -15.06 -8.77
C PRO A 204 4.78 -13.69 -8.14
N ILE A 205 5.22 -12.60 -8.78
CA ILE A 205 4.96 -11.23 -8.31
C ILE A 205 3.50 -10.85 -8.58
N LEU A 206 3.01 -10.96 -9.81
CA LEU A 206 1.63 -10.60 -10.15
C LEU A 206 1.08 -11.47 -11.28
N ASP A 207 0.07 -12.26 -10.97
CA ASP A 207 -0.73 -13.01 -11.93
C ASP A 207 -2.21 -12.74 -11.69
N ILE A 208 -2.90 -12.23 -12.70
CA ILE A 208 -4.35 -12.00 -12.65
C ILE A 208 -5.13 -13.26 -12.26
N LYS A 209 -4.66 -14.45 -12.65
CA LYS A 209 -5.30 -15.74 -12.29
C LYS A 209 -5.34 -15.97 -10.79
N ASN A 210 -4.37 -15.42 -10.05
CA ASN A 210 -4.31 -15.50 -8.59
C ASN A 210 -5.09 -14.35 -7.91
N VAL A 211 -5.37 -13.25 -8.62
CA VAL A 211 -6.15 -12.11 -8.12
C VAL A 211 -7.65 -12.36 -8.23
N LEU A 212 -8.12 -12.84 -9.39
CA LEU A 212 -9.54 -13.02 -9.71
C LEU A 212 -10.36 -13.79 -8.65
N PRO A 213 -9.85 -14.89 -8.05
CA PRO A 213 -10.63 -15.66 -7.07
C PRO A 213 -11.03 -14.87 -5.82
N TYR A 214 -10.27 -13.83 -5.46
CA TYR A 214 -10.52 -13.02 -4.27
C TYR A 214 -11.44 -11.82 -4.52
N LEU A 215 -11.63 -11.42 -5.77
CA LEU A 215 -12.46 -10.26 -6.12
C LEU A 215 -13.94 -10.44 -5.72
N LYS A 216 -14.41 -11.69 -5.63
CA LYS A 216 -15.76 -11.99 -5.12
C LYS A 216 -15.98 -11.46 -3.69
N HIS A 217 -14.92 -11.38 -2.88
CA HIS A 217 -14.98 -10.85 -1.52
C HIS A 217 -14.81 -9.33 -1.47
N LEU A 218 -14.14 -8.75 -2.46
CA LEU A 218 -13.81 -7.32 -2.50
C LEU A 218 -15.06 -6.41 -2.51
N LYS A 219 -16.11 -6.81 -3.23
CA LYS A 219 -17.35 -6.03 -3.41
C LYS A 219 -17.99 -5.61 -2.09
N ASN A 220 -18.01 -6.52 -1.11
CA ASN A 220 -18.68 -6.32 0.18
C ASN A 220 -17.69 -6.12 1.34
N TYR A 221 -16.40 -5.93 1.03
CA TYR A 221 -15.39 -5.79 2.08
C TYR A 221 -15.58 -4.47 2.83
N PRO A 222 -15.84 -4.48 4.16
CA PRO A 222 -16.39 -3.30 4.83
C PRO A 222 -15.37 -2.17 5.06
N LEU A 223 -14.07 -2.46 4.97
CA LEU A 223 -13.01 -1.46 5.09
C LEU A 223 -12.83 -0.71 3.75
N PRO A 224 -12.71 0.63 3.74
CA PRO A 224 -12.29 1.39 2.56
C PRO A 224 -10.87 1.00 2.13
N LEU A 225 -10.63 0.81 0.83
CA LEU A 225 -9.34 0.32 0.33
C LEU A 225 -8.73 1.28 -0.69
N ALA A 226 -7.43 1.53 -0.58
CA ALA A 226 -6.58 1.86 -1.72
C ALA A 226 -5.94 0.59 -2.29
N THR A 227 -5.29 0.73 -3.45
CA THR A 227 -4.64 -0.40 -4.11
C THR A 227 -3.17 -0.14 -4.38
N ALA A 228 -2.33 -1.10 -4.01
CA ALA A 228 -0.90 -1.07 -4.26
C ALA A 228 -0.50 -2.08 -5.35
N TYR A 229 0.25 -1.62 -6.35
CA TYR A 229 0.72 -2.42 -7.49
C TYR A 229 2.25 -2.51 -7.55
N PRO A 230 2.79 -3.66 -7.97
CA PRO A 230 4.23 -3.88 -8.04
C PRO A 230 4.82 -3.30 -9.33
N ILE A 231 5.91 -2.57 -9.19
CA ILE A 231 6.82 -2.17 -10.27
C ILE A 231 8.22 -2.75 -10.07
N TYR A 232 8.48 -3.43 -8.95
CA TYR A 232 9.73 -4.13 -8.68
C TYR A 232 9.91 -5.41 -9.51
N ARG A 233 11.10 -6.00 -9.40
CA ARG A 233 11.43 -7.32 -9.92
C ARG A 233 12.20 -8.12 -8.88
N TRP A 234 12.28 -9.41 -9.11
CA TRP A 234 13.19 -10.29 -8.40
C TRP A 234 14.18 -10.93 -9.37
N GLU A 235 15.42 -11.06 -8.92
CA GLU A 235 16.40 -11.99 -9.50
C GLU A 235 16.44 -13.20 -8.58
N LEU A 236 15.83 -14.31 -8.98
CA LEU A 236 15.70 -15.51 -8.15
C LEU A 236 16.83 -16.48 -8.47
N LEU A 237 17.61 -16.85 -7.46
CA LEU A 237 18.69 -17.83 -7.57
C LEU A 237 18.16 -19.24 -7.32
N PHE A 238 18.42 -20.14 -8.27
CA PHE A 238 18.11 -21.56 -8.15
C PHE A 238 19.37 -22.40 -8.26
N ARG A 239 19.53 -23.38 -7.37
CA ARG A 239 20.61 -24.37 -7.37
C ARG A 239 20.01 -25.76 -7.43
N ASN A 240 20.39 -26.54 -8.44
CA ASN A 240 19.84 -27.87 -8.68
C ASN A 240 18.29 -27.88 -8.69
N GLY A 241 17.69 -26.85 -9.30
CA GLY A 241 16.23 -26.69 -9.40
C GLY A 241 15.52 -26.24 -8.11
N ARG A 242 16.25 -25.97 -7.02
CA ARG A 242 15.67 -25.47 -5.75
C ARG A 242 15.98 -24.00 -5.57
N PHE A 243 15.00 -23.26 -5.07
CA PHE A 243 15.20 -21.87 -4.70
C PHE A 243 16.25 -21.75 -3.59
N VAL A 244 17.18 -20.81 -3.77
CA VAL A 244 18.24 -20.49 -2.81
C VAL A 244 17.94 -19.14 -2.18
N ASP A 245 17.88 -18.08 -2.99
CA ASP A 245 17.71 -16.72 -2.48
C ASP A 245 17.19 -15.74 -3.55
N ILE A 246 16.78 -14.55 -3.12
CA ILE A 246 16.59 -13.39 -3.98
C ILE A 246 17.93 -12.64 -4.05
N VAL A 247 18.48 -12.50 -5.25
CA VAL A 247 19.72 -11.76 -5.47
C VAL A 247 19.44 -10.26 -5.36
N HIS A 248 19.89 -9.63 -4.29
CA HIS A 248 19.84 -8.18 -4.09
C HIS A 248 21.13 -7.52 -4.57
N ASP A 249 22.28 -8.11 -4.23
CA ASP A 249 23.60 -7.80 -4.78
C ASP A 249 24.34 -9.10 -5.14
N ARG A 250 24.99 -9.13 -6.30
CA ARG A 250 25.80 -10.28 -6.76
C ARG A 250 27.05 -10.50 -5.92
N SER A 251 27.36 -9.60 -5.00
CA SER A 251 28.43 -9.75 -4.01
C SER A 251 28.03 -10.58 -2.78
N GLU A 252 26.73 -10.78 -2.51
CA GLU A 252 26.23 -11.39 -1.27
C GLU A 252 26.39 -12.92 -1.24
N LEU A 253 26.31 -13.56 -2.41
CA LEU A 253 26.43 -15.02 -2.54
C LEU A 253 27.27 -15.37 -3.78
N PRO A 254 28.23 -16.30 -3.68
CA PRO A 254 28.93 -16.81 -4.85
C PRO A 254 27.93 -17.57 -5.73
N ILE A 255 27.61 -16.98 -6.89
CA ILE A 255 26.81 -17.62 -7.94
C ILE A 255 27.71 -18.64 -8.63
N LEU A 256 27.36 -19.93 -8.50
CA LEU A 256 28.10 -21.03 -9.13
C LEU A 256 27.73 -21.14 -10.60
N GLN A 257 28.61 -21.75 -11.41
CA GLN A 257 28.35 -21.98 -12.83
C GLN A 257 27.11 -22.86 -13.07
N SER A 258 26.76 -23.74 -12.13
CA SER A 258 25.58 -24.59 -12.16
C SER A 258 24.29 -23.90 -11.69
N ASP A 259 24.38 -22.67 -11.17
CA ASP A 259 23.21 -21.94 -10.71
C ASP A 259 22.43 -21.35 -11.87
N THR A 260 21.11 -21.24 -11.68
CA THR A 260 20.21 -20.58 -12.61
C THR A 260 19.66 -19.32 -11.95
N VAL A 261 19.93 -18.15 -12.55
CA VAL A 261 19.33 -16.88 -12.12
C VAL A 261 18.16 -16.56 -13.03
N VAL A 262 17.00 -16.35 -12.43
CA VAL A 262 15.76 -16.13 -13.15
C VAL A 262 15.15 -14.79 -12.77
N VAL A 263 14.95 -13.92 -13.76
CA VAL A 263 14.28 -12.64 -13.54
C VAL A 263 12.77 -12.83 -13.55
N ARG A 264 12.10 -12.32 -12.53
CA ARG A 264 10.64 -12.28 -12.41
C ARG A 264 10.19 -10.84 -12.24
N GLN A 265 9.28 -10.40 -13.10
CA GLN A 265 8.74 -9.04 -13.06
C GLN A 265 7.33 -9.01 -13.67
N PRO A 266 6.44 -8.14 -13.15
CA PRO A 266 5.17 -7.88 -13.80
C PRO A 266 5.40 -7.12 -15.11
N SER A 267 4.59 -7.42 -16.13
CA SER A 267 4.47 -6.54 -17.30
C SER A 267 3.45 -5.42 -17.04
N MET A 268 3.46 -4.38 -17.88
CA MET A 268 2.43 -3.34 -17.83
C MET A 268 1.03 -3.90 -18.03
N ASP A 269 0.88 -4.87 -18.93
CA ASP A 269 -0.40 -5.55 -19.17
C ASP A 269 -0.88 -6.32 -17.94
N ASP A 270 0.01 -6.96 -17.18
CA ASP A 270 -0.35 -7.65 -15.94
C ASP A 270 -0.91 -6.68 -14.89
N ILE A 271 -0.25 -5.54 -14.71
CA ILE A 271 -0.68 -4.48 -13.79
C ILE A 271 -2.04 -3.92 -14.21
N MET A 272 -2.17 -3.54 -15.49
CA MET A 272 -3.39 -2.96 -16.02
C MET A 272 -4.57 -3.94 -16.02
N ALA A 273 -4.34 -5.22 -16.28
CA ALA A 273 -5.38 -6.24 -16.24
C ALA A 273 -5.92 -6.42 -14.82
N CYS A 274 -5.03 -6.53 -13.81
CA CYS A 274 -5.45 -6.63 -12.40
C CYS A 274 -6.19 -5.38 -11.96
N ARG A 275 -5.69 -4.21 -12.36
CA ARG A 275 -6.29 -2.93 -12.04
C ARG A 275 -7.71 -2.79 -12.58
N ARG A 276 -7.92 -3.05 -13.87
CA ARG A 276 -9.25 -3.02 -14.48
C ARG A 276 -10.20 -4.01 -13.81
N ALA A 277 -9.71 -5.20 -13.45
CA ALA A 277 -10.53 -6.20 -12.76
C ALA A 277 -10.97 -5.73 -11.36
N ILE A 278 -10.07 -5.10 -10.59
CA ILE A 278 -10.36 -4.54 -9.26
C ILE A 278 -11.32 -3.35 -9.38
N GLU A 279 -11.03 -2.39 -10.27
CA GLU A 279 -11.86 -1.19 -10.50
C GLU A 279 -13.28 -1.55 -10.94
N LYS A 280 -13.43 -2.59 -11.78
CA LYS A 280 -14.75 -3.09 -12.20
C LYS A 280 -15.60 -3.58 -11.04
N VAL A 281 -14.98 -4.17 -10.02
CA VAL A 281 -15.68 -4.72 -8.85
C VAL A 281 -15.91 -3.66 -7.79
N ARG A 282 -14.92 -2.80 -7.57
CA ARG A 282 -14.95 -1.75 -6.55
C ARG A 282 -14.21 -0.49 -7.03
N PRO A 283 -14.91 0.47 -7.67
CA PRO A 283 -14.29 1.66 -8.23
C PRO A 283 -13.56 2.54 -7.20
N GLU A 284 -13.96 2.51 -5.92
CA GLU A 284 -13.30 3.31 -4.87
C GLU A 284 -11.86 2.86 -4.61
N CYS A 285 -11.48 1.63 -4.99
CA CYS A 285 -10.11 1.13 -4.90
C CYS A 285 -9.11 1.93 -5.76
N ALA A 286 -9.60 2.75 -6.68
CA ALA A 286 -8.81 3.67 -7.51
C ALA A 286 -8.85 5.14 -7.05
N ASN A 287 -9.46 5.42 -5.89
CA ASN A 287 -9.36 6.76 -5.28
C ASN A 287 -7.92 7.09 -4.88
N GLU A 288 -7.11 6.06 -4.58
CA GLU A 288 -5.67 6.17 -4.38
C GLU A 288 -4.99 4.94 -4.98
N ILE A 289 -3.93 5.19 -5.75
CA ILE A 289 -3.09 4.17 -6.36
C ILE A 289 -1.68 4.32 -5.80
N ILE A 290 -1.12 3.23 -5.29
CA ILE A 290 0.20 3.18 -4.69
C ILE A 290 1.10 2.30 -5.58
N LEU A 291 2.28 2.78 -5.97
CA LEU A 291 3.28 1.93 -6.65
C LEU A 291 4.32 1.43 -5.66
N PHE A 292 4.66 0.15 -5.76
CA PHE A 292 5.66 -0.51 -4.92
C PHE A 292 6.83 -1.04 -5.76
N ASP A 293 8.07 -0.63 -5.59
CA ASP A 293 8.61 0.40 -4.69
C ASP A 293 9.23 1.58 -5.46
N LEU A 294 9.39 2.72 -4.77
CA LEU A 294 10.11 3.91 -5.25
C LEU A 294 11.62 3.64 -5.23
N ASN A 295 12.07 2.83 -6.17
CA ASN A 295 13.47 2.49 -6.38
C ASN A 295 13.93 2.99 -7.75
N SER A 296 15.09 3.64 -7.80
CA SER A 296 15.66 4.26 -9.01
C SER A 296 15.86 3.27 -10.16
N TYR A 297 16.11 1.99 -9.85
CA TYR A 297 16.16 0.92 -10.83
C TYR A 297 14.78 0.62 -11.40
N ASN A 298 13.77 0.48 -10.54
CA ASN A 298 12.42 0.08 -10.92
C ASN A 298 11.67 1.17 -11.69
N ILE A 299 11.77 2.42 -11.25
CA ILE A 299 11.07 3.54 -11.88
C ILE A 299 11.62 3.91 -13.28
N LYS A 300 12.86 3.52 -13.60
CA LYS A 300 13.45 3.72 -14.94
C LYS A 300 13.00 2.69 -15.99
N ARG A 301 12.36 1.59 -15.56
CA ARG A 301 12.00 0.47 -16.45
C ARG A 301 10.75 0.73 -17.28
N TYR A 302 9.92 1.69 -16.87
CA TYR A 302 8.68 2.05 -17.55
C TYR A 302 8.75 3.48 -18.05
N GLY A 303 8.02 3.78 -19.12
CA GLY A 303 7.93 5.13 -19.67
C GLY A 303 6.97 6.01 -18.87
N TYR A 304 7.03 7.32 -19.10
CA TYR A 304 6.11 8.28 -18.46
C TYR A 304 4.63 7.89 -18.68
N LYS A 305 4.26 7.54 -19.91
CA LYS A 305 2.87 7.15 -20.26
C LYS A 305 2.41 5.90 -19.51
N ASP A 306 3.32 4.98 -19.19
CA ASP A 306 2.97 3.76 -18.49
C ASP A 306 2.52 4.06 -17.05
N PHE A 307 3.27 4.91 -16.33
CA PHE A 307 2.86 5.35 -14.99
C PHE A 307 1.58 6.17 -15.03
N GLU A 308 1.42 7.05 -16.02
CA GLU A 308 0.16 7.78 -16.20
C GLU A 308 -1.01 6.84 -16.46
N ASN A 309 -0.80 5.77 -17.22
CA ASN A 309 -1.81 4.75 -17.44
C ASN A 309 -2.18 4.01 -16.14
N ILE A 310 -1.25 3.83 -15.19
CA ILE A 310 -1.53 3.19 -13.89
C ILE A 310 -2.17 4.17 -12.89
N TYR A 311 -1.81 5.46 -12.91
CA TYR A 311 -2.35 6.43 -11.96
C TYR A 311 -3.72 7.00 -12.37
N ASN A 312 -3.96 7.17 -13.66
CA ASN A 312 -5.21 7.76 -14.14
C ASN A 312 -6.30 6.68 -14.22
N ARG A 313 -7.51 6.96 -13.71
CA ARG A 313 -8.64 6.03 -13.80
C ARG A 313 -8.79 5.50 -15.22
N SER A 314 -9.07 4.20 -15.34
CA SER A 314 -9.44 3.61 -16.61
C SER A 314 -10.67 4.36 -17.13
N VAL A 315 -10.51 5.24 -18.12
CA VAL A 315 -11.64 5.84 -18.80
C VAL A 315 -12.36 4.69 -19.48
N GLY A 316 -13.64 4.49 -19.15
CA GLY A 316 -14.40 3.33 -19.58
C GLY A 316 -14.30 3.09 -21.08
N PHE A 317 -14.05 1.84 -21.45
CA PHE A 317 -14.44 1.30 -22.74
C PHE A 317 -15.83 0.67 -22.60
#